data_AF-A0ABD0Q170-F1
#
_entry.id   AF-A0ABD0Q170-F1
#
_cell.length_a   1.000
_cell.length_b   1.000
_cell.length_c   1.000
_cell.angle_alpha   90.00
_cell.angle_beta   90.00
_cell.angle_gamma   90.00
#
_symmetry.space_group_name_H-M   'P 1'
#
loop_
_entity.id
_entity.type
_entity.pdbx_description
1 polymer ?
#
loop_
_entity_poly.entity_id
_entity_poly.type
_entity_poly.pdbx_seq_one_letter_code
_entity_poly.pdbx_strand_id
1 'polypeptide(L)' 'SKELIKEAILDNDFMKNLELSQIQEIVDCMYPVEYDKESCIIKEGDVGSLVYVME' A
#
# COMPACT_ATOMS: atom_id res chain seq x y z
N SER A 1 -7.18 7.90 -6.94
CA SER A 1 -6.30 6.73 -6.78
C SER A 1 -4.83 7.09 -6.59
N LYS A 2 -4.00 7.32 -7.62
CA LYS A 2 -2.53 7.44 -7.43
C LYS A 2 -2.07 8.55 -6.47
N GLU A 3 -2.71 9.72 -6.50
CA GLU A 3 -2.38 10.81 -5.55
C GLU A 3 -2.73 10.45 -4.11
N LEU A 4 -3.89 9.83 -3.87
CA LEU A 4 -4.30 9.36 -2.53
C LEU A 4 -3.34 8.30 -1.98
N ILE A 5 -2.90 7.37 -2.84
CA ILE A 5 -1.91 6.35 -2.47
C ILE A 5 -0.57 7.02 -2.12
N LYS A 6 -0.14 8.02 -2.90
CA LYS A 6 1.07 8.77 -2.62
C LYS A 6 0.99 9.51 -1.28
N GLU A 7 -0.12 10.16 -0.99
CA GLU A 7 -0.37 10.81 0.31
C GLU A 7 -0.31 9.79 1.45
N ALA A 8 -0.97 8.64 1.31
CA ALA A 8 -0.92 7.56 2.31
C ALA A 8 0.51 7.03 2.57
N ILE A 9 1.36 6.97 1.53
CA ILE A 9 2.77 6.57 1.68
C ILE A 9 3.58 7.65 2.40
N LEU A 10 3.35 8.94 2.10
CA LEU A 10 4.04 10.06 2.72
C LEU A 10 3.62 10.28 4.18
N ASP A 11 2.39 9.92 4.54
CA ASP A 11 1.89 9.95 5.91
C ASP A 11 2.35 8.73 6.73
N ASN A 12 2.81 7.66 6.07
CA ASN A 12 3.28 6.46 6.75
C ASN A 12 4.66 6.66 7.39
N ASP A 13 4.78 6.45 8.69
CA ASP A 13 6.03 6.66 9.44
C ASP A 13 7.22 5.84 8.96
N PHE A 14 6.99 4.66 8.38
CA PHE A 14 8.06 3.80 7.84
C PHE A 14 8.47 4.22 6.44
N MET A 15 7.50 4.57 5.58
CA MET A 15 7.72 4.79 4.15
C MET A 15 8.01 6.25 3.79
N LYS A 16 7.67 7.22 4.65
CA LYS A 16 7.87 8.66 4.38
C LYS A 16 9.33 9.08 4.18
N ASN A 17 10.28 8.26 4.60
CA ASN A 17 11.72 8.52 4.47
C ASN A 17 12.30 8.03 3.14
N LEU A 18 11.50 7.40 2.28
CA LEU A 18 11.91 6.99 0.94
C LEU A 18 12.10 8.21 0.04
N GLU A 19 12.98 8.09 -0.95
CA GLU A 19 13.13 9.14 -1.96
C GLU A 19 11.85 9.26 -2.80
N LEU A 20 11.55 10.47 -3.27
CA LEU A 20 10.35 10.73 -4.09
C LEU A 20 10.29 9.84 -5.35
N SER A 21 11.44 9.49 -5.94
CA SER A 21 11.56 8.56 -7.05
C SER A 21 11.08 7.15 -6.67
N GLN A 22 11.49 6.64 -5.52
CA GLN A 22 11.10 5.32 -5.01
C GLN A 22 9.61 5.29 -4.65
N ILE A 23 9.08 6.36 -4.05
CA ILE A 23 7.65 6.50 -3.78
C ILE A 23 6.87 6.44 -5.09
N GLN A 24 7.34 7.14 -6.12
CA GLN A 24 6.70 7.13 -7.43
C GLN A 24 6.71 5.72 -8.04
N GLU A 25 7.83 5.00 -7.98
CA GLU A 25 7.92 3.61 -8.43
C GLU A 25 6.95 2.68 -7.69
N ILE A 26 6.82 2.84 -6.36
CA ILE A 26 5.86 2.07 -5.56
C ILE A 26 4.43 2.36 -6.02
N VAL A 27 4.04 3.63 -6.10
CA VAL A 27 2.69 4.05 -6.55
C VAL A 27 2.39 3.53 -7.96
N ASP A 28 3.40 3.49 -8.83
CA ASP A 28 3.24 3.00 -10.20
C ASP A 28 3.13 1.47 -10.29
N CYS A 29 3.71 0.73 -9.35
CA CYS A 29 3.62 -0.73 -9.27
C CYS A 29 2.38 -1.23 -8.52
N MET A 30 1.70 -0.39 -7.74
CA MET A 30 0.46 -0.75 -7.05
C MET A 30 -0.69 -0.92 -8.02
N TYR A 31 -1.57 -1.87 -7.71
CA TYR A 31 -2.73 -2.22 -8.52
C TYR A 31 -3.96 -2.43 -7.64
N PRO A 32 -5.17 -2.14 -8.14
CA PRO A 32 -6.39 -2.34 -7.37
C PRO A 32 -6.64 -3.83 -7.16
N VAL A 33 -7.17 -4.17 -5.99
CA VAL A 33 -7.63 -5.53 -5.65
C VAL A 33 -8.97 -5.41 -4.95
N GLU A 34 -9.94 -6.22 -5.41
CA GLU A 34 -11.27 -6.29 -4.81
C GLU A 34 -11.40 -7.58 -3.99
N TYR A 35 -12.08 -7.49 -2.85
CA TYR A 35 -12.36 -8.61 -1.97
C TYR A 35 -13.84 -8.63 -1.63
N ASP A 36 -14.40 -9.83 -1.55
CA ASP A 36 -15.78 -10.02 -1.13
C ASP A 36 -15.96 -9.66 0.34
N LYS A 37 -17.19 -9.34 0.71
CA LYS A 37 -17.57 -9.12 2.11
C LYS A 37 -17.16 -10.34 2.96
N GLU A 38 -16.64 -10.09 4.16
CA GLU A 38 -16.16 -11.12 5.10
C GLU A 38 -14.86 -11.84 4.68
N SER A 39 -14.19 -11.38 3.61
CA SER A 39 -12.86 -11.88 3.23
C SER A 39 -11.80 -11.55 4.29
N CYS A 40 -10.97 -12.54 4.61
CA CYS A 40 -9.75 -12.35 5.37
C CYS A 40 -8.61 -11.99 4.42
N ILE A 41 -8.15 -10.72 4.44
CA ILE A 41 -7.11 -10.21 3.54
C ILE A 41 -5.71 -10.56 4.06
N ILE A 42 -5.48 -10.40 5.36
CA ILE A 42 -4.22 -10.70 6.05
C ILE A 42 -4.56 -11.49 7.30
N LYS A 43 -3.78 -12.54 7.57
CA LYS A 43 -3.92 -13.37 8.76
C LYS A 43 -2.66 -13.28 9.63
N GLU A 44 -2.86 -13.16 10.94
CA GLU A 44 -1.77 -13.14 11.90
C GLU A 44 -0.95 -14.44 11.84
N GLY A 45 0.38 -14.29 11.83
CA GLY A 45 1.33 -15.40 11.70
C GLY A 45 1.77 -15.72 10.27
N ASP A 46 1.10 -15.16 9.26
CA ASP A 46 1.52 -15.33 7.86
C ASP A 46 2.68 -14.39 7.51
N VAL A 47 3.47 -14.78 6.50
CA VAL A 47 4.60 -13.98 6.02
C VAL A 47 4.10 -12.74 5.29
N GLY A 48 4.37 -11.56 5.86
CA GLY A 48 4.06 -10.28 5.23
C GLY A 48 4.99 -9.98 4.05
N SER A 49 4.42 -9.96 2.84
CA SER A 49 5.15 -9.65 1.60
C SER A 49 4.42 -8.65 0.69
N LEU A 50 3.23 -8.20 1.09
CA LEU A 50 2.39 -7.26 0.36
C LEU A 50 2.04 -6.06 1.24
N VAL A 51 1.80 -4.92 0.60
CA VAL A 51 1.35 -3.67 1.22
C VAL A 51 0.01 -3.29 0.60
N TYR A 52 -0.94 -2.88 1.44
CA TYR A 52 -2.27 -2.47 1.02
C TYR A 52 -2.53 -1.03 1.47
N VAL A 53 -3.22 -0.27 0.62
CA VAL A 53 -3.78 1.04 0.92
C VAL A 53 -5.28 0.94 0.69
N MET A 54 -6.07 1.40 1.65
CA MET A 54 -7.53 1.44 1.53
C MET A 54 -7.92 2.69 0.73
N GLU A 55 -8.66 2.49 -0.38
CA GLU A 55 -9.24 3.56 -1.21
C GLU A 55 -10.75 3.68 -1.00
#